data_AF-A0A3D2S7E9-F1
#
_entry.id   AF-A0A3D2S7E9-F1
#
_cell.length_a   1.000
_cell.length_b   1.000
_cell.length_c   1.000
_cell.angle_alpha   90.00
_cell.angle_beta   90.00
_cell.angle_gamma   90.00
#
_symmetry.space_group_name_H-M   'P 1'
#
loop_
_entity.id
_entity.type
_entity.pdbx_description
1 polymer ?
#
loop_
_entity_poly.entity_id
_entity_poly.type
_entity_poly.pdbx_seq_one_letter_code
_entity_poly.pdbx_strand_id
1 'polypeptide(L)'
;MAVNPINNLLNYKYTPMKNQFFSFLIIVMTTATASACEASFTTVVDGSSVAFDPSTSPGPGDVLSYFWEFGDGSASYDNDPVHNYAETGTYVACLTVIFWDSCTAVFCDEIVITEGADCTAEFLYVADGLDVDFEAVTFPGPGDVDNYIWYFGDGSTDEGD
;
A
#
# COMPACT_ATOMS: atom_id res chain seq x y z
N MET A 1 55.01 -73.17 6.47
CA MET A 1 53.72 -72.54 6.82
C MET A 1 53.76 -71.14 6.22
N ALA A 2 52.91 -70.93 5.20
CA ALA A 2 52.96 -69.86 4.19
C ALA A 2 53.09 -68.46 4.81
N VAL A 3 54.05 -67.58 4.50
CA VAL A 3 54.66 -66.99 3.28
C VAL A 3 53.73 -66.13 2.39
N ASN A 4 54.06 -64.82 2.42
CA ASN A 4 54.07 -63.80 1.36
C ASN A 4 52.85 -62.88 1.08
N PRO A 5 53.11 -61.58 0.78
CA PRO A 5 52.13 -60.52 0.60
C PRO A 5 51.61 -60.49 -0.85
N ILE A 6 50.34 -60.10 -1.07
CA ILE A 6 49.73 -60.14 -2.41
C ILE A 6 49.01 -58.83 -2.75
N ASN A 7 49.66 -58.13 -3.68
CA ASN A 7 49.18 -57.61 -4.97
C ASN A 7 48.28 -56.37 -5.09
N ASN A 8 48.72 -55.65 -6.12
CA ASN A 8 48.34 -54.37 -6.67
C ASN A 8 47.37 -54.57 -7.87
N LEU A 9 46.49 -53.58 -8.08
CA LEU A 9 45.80 -53.16 -9.32
C LEU A 9 44.60 -53.98 -9.85
N LEU A 10 43.39 -53.38 -9.92
CA LEU A 10 42.87 -52.62 -11.09
C LEU A 10 41.35 -52.33 -10.98
N ASN A 11 41.01 -51.04 -11.13
CA ASN A 11 39.88 -50.45 -11.88
C ASN A 11 38.57 -51.24 -12.05
N TYR A 12 37.54 -50.90 -11.26
CA TYR A 12 36.15 -51.11 -11.66
C TYR A 12 35.60 -49.83 -12.31
N LYS A 13 35.39 -49.93 -13.63
CA LYS A 13 34.73 -48.92 -14.45
C LYS A 13 33.26 -48.80 -14.04
N TYR A 14 32.82 -47.60 -13.70
CA TYR A 14 31.40 -47.27 -13.55
C TYR A 14 30.74 -47.25 -14.94
N THR A 15 29.70 -48.06 -15.14
CA THR A 15 28.73 -47.89 -16.23
C THR A 15 27.56 -47.05 -15.74
N PRO A 16 27.11 -46.01 -16.46
CA PRO A 16 25.97 -45.21 -16.00
C PRO A 16 24.68 -45.95 -16.37
N MET A 17 23.89 -46.33 -15.36
CA MET A 17 22.46 -46.57 -15.56
C MET A 17 21.66 -45.43 -14.92
N LYS A 18 20.75 -44.93 -15.76
CA LYS A 18 19.90 -43.76 -15.61
C LYS A 18 19.05 -43.80 -14.33
N ASN A 19 18.84 -42.59 -13.80
CA ASN A 19 17.66 -42.16 -13.04
C ASN A 19 17.20 -43.06 -11.91
N GLN A 20 17.55 -42.68 -10.68
CA GLN A 20 16.63 -42.11 -9.69
C GLN A 20 17.25 -42.32 -8.32
N PHE A 21 17.90 -41.29 -7.79
CA PHE A 21 18.18 -41.19 -6.37
C PHE A 21 17.46 -39.95 -5.87
N PHE A 22 16.41 -40.22 -5.09
CA PHE A 22 15.60 -39.27 -4.35
C PHE A 22 16.52 -38.28 -3.63
N SER A 23 16.49 -37.04 -4.10
CA SER A 23 17.01 -35.92 -3.31
C SER A 23 16.11 -35.80 -2.09
N PHE A 24 16.59 -36.24 -0.93
CA PHE A 24 15.95 -35.96 0.34
C PHE A 24 16.06 -34.46 0.60
N LEU A 25 15.05 -33.72 0.20
CA LEU A 25 14.81 -32.37 0.68
C LEU A 25 14.42 -32.49 2.16
N ILE A 26 15.38 -32.28 3.06
CA ILE A 26 15.06 -32.06 4.47
C ILE A 26 14.47 -30.65 4.56
N ILE A 27 13.16 -30.52 4.36
CA ILE A 27 12.44 -29.33 4.81
C ILE A 27 12.39 -29.45 6.33
N VAL A 28 13.16 -28.62 7.03
CA VAL A 28 12.89 -28.36 8.44
C VAL A 28 11.56 -27.60 8.47
N MET A 29 10.45 -28.34 8.57
CA MET A 29 9.16 -27.76 8.93
C MET A 29 9.26 -27.36 10.40
N THR A 30 9.88 -26.21 10.70
CA THR A 30 9.60 -25.56 11.96
C THR A 30 8.12 -25.19 11.92
N THR A 31 7.28 -25.83 12.72
CA THR A 31 6.00 -25.24 13.06
C THR A 31 6.32 -23.97 13.82
N ALA A 32 6.33 -22.83 13.14
CA ALA A 32 6.23 -21.55 13.82
C ALA A 32 4.85 -21.54 14.48
N THR A 33 4.77 -21.97 15.73
CA THR A 33 3.62 -21.64 16.57
C THR A 33 3.78 -20.20 17.00
N ALA A 34 3.59 -19.27 16.06
CA ALA A 34 3.27 -17.89 16.38
C ALA A 34 1.80 -17.70 16.02
N SER A 35 0.92 -18.17 16.90
CA SER A 35 -0.35 -17.44 17.08
C SER A 35 -0.04 -16.28 18.03
N ALA A 36 0.87 -15.42 17.59
CA ALA A 36 1.03 -14.09 18.14
C ALA A 36 -0.02 -13.28 17.40
N CYS A 37 -0.87 -12.58 18.15
CA CYS A 37 -1.86 -11.69 17.57
C CYS A 37 -1.27 -10.84 16.43
N GLU A 38 -2.06 -10.61 15.40
CA GLU A 38 -1.71 -9.83 14.23
C GLU A 38 -2.63 -8.61 14.15
N ALA A 39 -2.06 -7.53 13.63
CA ALA A 39 -2.79 -6.33 13.27
C ALA A 39 -2.30 -5.85 11.89
N SER A 40 -3.19 -5.25 11.14
CA SER A 40 -2.94 -4.55 9.89
C SER A 40 -4.06 -3.54 9.69
N PHE A 41 -3.97 -2.71 8.66
CA PHE A 41 -5.09 -1.85 8.27
C PHE A 41 -5.10 -1.59 6.78
N THR A 42 -6.24 -1.13 6.29
CA THR A 42 -6.38 -0.50 4.97
C THR A 42 -6.85 0.95 5.14
N THR A 43 -6.62 1.78 4.14
CA THR A 43 -7.04 3.18 4.17
C THR A 43 -7.86 3.56 2.94
N VAL A 44 -8.75 4.54 3.13
CA VAL A 44 -9.44 5.24 2.04
C VAL A 44 -9.04 6.71 2.14
N VAL A 45 -8.41 7.23 1.09
CA VAL A 45 -7.93 8.62 1.02
C VAL A 45 -8.89 9.44 0.15
N ASP A 46 -9.41 10.53 0.70
CA ASP A 46 -10.26 11.52 0.04
C ASP A 46 -9.72 12.93 0.30
N GLY A 47 -8.90 13.42 -0.64
CA GLY A 47 -8.12 14.65 -0.44
C GLY A 47 -7.19 14.51 0.76
N SER A 48 -7.39 15.35 1.79
CA SER A 48 -6.63 15.29 3.04
C SER A 48 -7.28 14.44 4.14
N SER A 49 -8.49 13.93 3.92
CA SER A 49 -9.22 13.07 4.85
C SER A 49 -8.90 11.61 4.58
N VAL A 50 -8.50 10.88 5.61
CA VAL A 50 -8.15 9.45 5.52
C VAL A 50 -8.96 8.66 6.54
N ALA A 51 -9.74 7.70 6.05
CA ALA A 51 -10.41 6.71 6.89
C ALA A 51 -9.52 5.47 7.08
N PHE A 52 -9.39 5.00 8.31
CA PHE A 52 -8.59 3.83 8.67
C PHE A 52 -9.48 2.65 9.07
N ASP A 53 -9.25 1.49 8.46
CA ASP A 53 -9.98 0.25 8.73
C ASP A 53 -9.03 -0.84 9.24
N PRO A 54 -9.03 -1.18 10.54
CA PRO A 54 -8.13 -2.17 11.11
C PRO A 54 -8.58 -3.61 10.81
N SER A 55 -7.61 -4.50 10.60
CA SER A 55 -7.81 -5.94 10.50
C SER A 55 -6.96 -6.66 11.55
N THR A 56 -7.59 -7.52 12.35
CA THR A 56 -6.96 -8.20 13.50
C THR A 56 -7.12 -9.72 13.44
N SER A 57 -6.14 -10.43 13.97
CA SER A 57 -6.19 -11.88 14.21
C SER A 57 -5.61 -12.18 15.60
N PRO A 58 -6.34 -12.81 16.53
CA PRO A 58 -7.75 -13.18 16.44
C PRO A 58 -8.65 -11.95 16.23
N GLY A 59 -9.89 -12.17 15.83
CA GLY A 59 -10.76 -11.09 15.32
C GLY A 59 -11.06 -9.97 16.35
N PRO A 60 -11.83 -8.95 15.95
CA PRO A 60 -12.03 -7.73 16.75
C PRO A 60 -12.68 -7.97 18.12
N GLY A 61 -13.36 -9.10 18.34
CA GLY A 61 -13.93 -9.46 19.64
C GLY A 61 -12.90 -9.79 20.73
N ASP A 62 -11.67 -10.09 20.34
CA ASP A 62 -10.56 -10.41 21.25
C ASP A 62 -9.65 -9.19 21.53
N VAL A 63 -9.97 -8.04 20.91
CA VAL A 63 -9.24 -6.79 21.09
C VAL A 63 -9.68 -6.10 22.38
N LEU A 64 -8.70 -5.67 23.17
CA LEU A 64 -8.87 -4.83 24.35
C LEU A 64 -8.85 -3.33 23.98
N SER A 65 -7.93 -2.90 23.12
CA SER A 65 -7.82 -1.49 22.72
C SER A 65 -7.09 -1.31 21.39
N TYR A 66 -7.44 -0.23 20.70
CA TYR A 66 -6.72 0.32 19.54
C TYR A 66 -5.99 1.61 19.96
N PHE A 67 -4.84 1.84 19.35
CA PHE A 67 -4.13 3.11 19.45
C PHE A 67 -3.47 3.42 18.11
N TRP A 68 -3.78 4.60 17.58
CA TRP A 68 -3.33 5.08 16.28
C TRP A 68 -2.38 6.25 16.48
N GLU A 69 -1.26 6.24 15.76
CA GLU A 69 -0.37 7.39 15.60
C GLU A 69 -0.33 7.70 14.10
N PHE A 70 -0.75 8.90 13.70
CA PHE A 70 -0.93 9.22 12.27
C PHE A 70 0.35 9.71 11.59
N GLY A 71 1.45 9.87 12.33
CA GLY A 71 2.74 10.31 11.79
C GLY A 71 2.89 11.83 11.64
N ASP A 72 1.85 12.61 11.89
CA ASP A 72 1.84 14.09 11.93
C ASP A 72 1.93 14.66 13.37
N GLY A 73 2.08 13.77 14.37
CA GLY A 73 2.09 14.11 15.79
C GLY A 73 0.73 14.00 16.48
N SER A 74 -0.33 13.68 15.75
CA SER A 74 -1.66 13.38 16.31
C SER A 74 -1.91 11.87 16.47
N ALA A 75 -2.91 11.52 17.27
CA ALA A 75 -3.22 10.14 17.64
C ALA A 75 -4.71 9.94 17.96
N SER A 76 -5.19 8.69 17.91
CA SER A 76 -6.56 8.31 18.28
C SER A 76 -6.62 6.97 19.04
N TYR A 77 -7.68 6.77 19.83
CA TYR A 77 -8.01 5.50 20.48
C TYR A 77 -9.29 4.86 19.91
N ASP A 78 -9.88 5.46 18.87
CA ASP A 78 -11.05 4.89 18.20
C ASP A 78 -10.65 3.63 17.41
N ASN A 79 -11.60 2.73 17.17
CA ASN A 79 -11.32 1.51 16.40
C ASN A 79 -11.07 1.83 14.92
N ASP A 80 -11.92 2.65 14.29
CA ASP A 80 -11.89 3.02 12.87
C ASP A 80 -11.89 4.56 12.69
N PRO A 81 -10.81 5.26 13.07
CA PRO A 81 -10.77 6.71 13.03
C PRO A 81 -10.77 7.24 11.59
N VAL A 82 -11.32 8.45 11.45
CA VAL A 82 -11.08 9.32 10.29
C VAL A 82 -10.16 10.45 10.73
N HIS A 83 -9.03 10.62 10.04
CA HIS A 83 -8.04 11.65 10.32
C HIS A 83 -7.91 12.64 9.16
N ASN A 84 -7.76 13.92 9.47
CA ASN A 84 -7.56 14.97 8.47
C ASN A 84 -6.15 15.52 8.59
N TYR A 85 -5.33 15.33 7.56
CA TYR A 85 -3.97 15.87 7.49
C TYR A 85 -4.01 17.35 7.10
N ALA A 86 -3.22 18.17 7.79
CA ALA A 86 -3.19 19.61 7.55
C ALA A 86 -2.35 20.00 6.32
N GLU A 87 -1.32 19.21 6.02
CA GLU A 87 -0.37 19.46 4.95
C GLU A 87 -0.27 18.23 4.04
N THR A 88 0.22 18.45 2.83
CA THR A 88 0.54 17.36 1.91
C THR A 88 1.90 16.78 2.24
N GLY A 89 2.07 15.51 1.91
CA GLY A 89 3.30 14.80 2.18
C GLY A 89 3.07 13.33 2.45
N THR A 90 4.12 12.70 2.92
CA THR A 90 4.16 11.28 3.24
C THR A 90 4.21 11.12 4.76
N TYR A 91 3.24 10.41 5.31
CA TYR A 91 3.12 10.15 6.74
C TYR A 91 3.23 8.65 7.01
N VAL A 92 3.85 8.28 8.13
CA VAL A 92 3.90 6.87 8.58
C VAL A 92 2.85 6.71 9.66
N ALA A 93 1.73 6.08 9.32
CA ALA A 93 0.67 5.79 10.27
C ALA A 93 0.91 4.43 10.92
N CYS A 94 0.82 4.37 12.26
CA CYS A 94 1.03 3.18 13.05
C CYS A 94 -0.22 2.84 13.85
N LEU A 95 -0.65 1.57 13.76
CA LEU A 95 -1.67 0.97 14.58
C LEU A 95 -1.02 0.06 15.64
N THR A 96 -1.36 0.29 16.90
CA THR A 96 -1.07 -0.62 18.02
C THR A 96 -2.39 -1.23 18.52
N VAL A 97 -2.48 -2.56 18.53
CA VAL A 97 -3.61 -3.31 19.06
C VAL A 97 -3.18 -4.10 20.27
N ILE A 98 -3.91 -3.96 21.37
CA ILE A 98 -3.74 -4.78 22.58
C ILE A 98 -4.92 -5.73 22.68
N PHE A 99 -4.65 -7.01 22.96
CA PHE A 99 -5.64 -8.07 23.10
C PHE A 99 -5.81 -8.49 24.56
N TRP A 100 -6.94 -9.13 24.89
CA TRP A 100 -7.26 -9.56 26.26
C TRP A 100 -6.28 -10.60 26.83
N ASP A 101 -5.63 -11.37 25.96
CA ASP A 101 -4.59 -12.35 26.33
C ASP A 101 -3.22 -11.71 26.58
N SER A 102 -3.18 -10.37 26.69
CA SER A 102 -1.95 -9.57 26.83
C SER A 102 -1.02 -9.64 25.63
N CYS A 103 -1.52 -10.06 24.46
CA CYS A 103 -0.79 -9.92 23.22
C CYS A 103 -0.88 -8.47 22.71
N THR A 104 0.21 -7.96 22.12
CA THR A 104 0.26 -6.65 21.46
C THR A 104 0.78 -6.82 20.04
N ALA A 105 0.02 -6.32 19.07
CA ALA A 105 0.41 -6.27 17.67
C ALA A 105 0.59 -4.82 17.23
N VAL A 106 1.61 -4.56 16.41
CA VAL A 106 1.89 -3.24 15.85
C VAL A 106 2.08 -3.38 14.35
N PHE A 107 1.44 -2.49 13.60
CA PHE A 107 1.57 -2.41 12.15
C PHE A 107 1.66 -0.95 11.72
N CYS A 108 2.61 -0.63 10.85
CA CYS A 108 2.76 0.71 10.30
C CYS A 108 2.77 0.65 8.78
N ASP A 109 2.16 1.63 8.14
CA ASP A 109 2.16 1.79 6.69
C ASP A 109 2.30 3.26 6.29
N GLU A 110 2.76 3.48 5.07
CA GLU A 110 2.95 4.80 4.50
C GLU A 110 1.63 5.33 3.91
N ILE A 111 1.24 6.53 4.32
CA ILE A 111 0.09 7.26 3.81
C ILE A 111 0.60 8.45 3.02
N VAL A 112 0.23 8.53 1.74
CA VAL A 112 0.59 9.64 0.87
C VAL A 112 -0.59 10.56 0.73
N ILE A 113 -0.45 11.78 1.25
CA ILE A 113 -1.40 12.87 1.09
C ILE A 113 -0.87 13.77 -0.01
N THR A 114 -1.47 13.71 -1.18
CA THR A 114 -1.23 14.70 -2.24
C THR A 114 -2.15 15.88 -2.04
N GLU A 115 -1.87 17.01 -2.68
CA GLU A 115 -2.95 17.99 -2.81
C GLU A 115 -4.09 17.26 -3.50
N GLY A 116 -5.30 17.37 -2.92
CA GLY A 116 -6.49 17.05 -3.67
C GLY A 116 -6.37 17.80 -4.98
N ALA A 117 -6.72 17.19 -6.09
CA ALA A 117 -6.61 17.87 -7.36
C ALA A 117 -7.39 19.18 -7.28
N ASP A 118 -6.66 20.28 -7.13
CA ASP A 118 -7.24 21.60 -7.15
C ASP A 118 -7.94 21.69 -8.49
N CYS A 119 -9.26 21.90 -8.44
CA CYS A 119 -10.06 22.17 -9.63
C CYS A 119 -9.55 23.47 -10.24
N THR A 120 -8.51 23.35 -11.05
CA THR A 120 -7.91 24.47 -11.74
C THR A 120 -8.65 24.59 -13.06
N ALA A 121 -9.50 25.62 -13.16
CA ALA A 121 -10.09 26.02 -14.42
C ALA A 121 -9.04 26.83 -15.20
N GLU A 122 -8.51 26.24 -16.25
CA GLU A 122 -7.65 26.91 -17.22
C GLU A 122 -8.38 27.07 -18.55
N PHE A 123 -7.85 27.93 -19.42
CA PHE A 123 -8.33 28.04 -20.79
C PHE A 123 -7.16 28.23 -21.75
N LEU A 124 -7.31 27.67 -22.95
CA LEU A 124 -6.51 28.01 -24.11
C LEU A 124 -7.31 28.96 -24.98
N TYR A 125 -6.62 29.74 -25.83
CA TYR A 125 -7.29 30.54 -26.83
C TYR A 125 -6.48 30.58 -28.13
N VAL A 126 -7.19 30.68 -29.24
CA VAL A 126 -6.64 30.93 -30.57
C VAL A 126 -7.34 32.15 -31.15
N ALA A 127 -6.57 33.13 -31.61
CA ALA A 127 -7.11 34.33 -32.26
C ALA A 127 -6.84 34.28 -33.77
N ASP A 128 -7.89 34.48 -34.57
CA ASP A 128 -7.81 34.70 -36.01
C ASP A 128 -8.51 36.02 -36.38
N GLY A 129 -7.71 37.08 -36.54
CA GLY A 129 -8.22 38.41 -36.83
C GLY A 129 -9.00 39.02 -35.67
N LEU A 130 -10.33 39.10 -35.82
CA LEU A 130 -11.26 39.60 -34.80
C LEU A 130 -12.00 38.47 -34.06
N ASP A 131 -11.82 37.23 -34.51
CA ASP A 131 -12.42 36.07 -33.90
C ASP A 131 -11.44 35.45 -32.89
N VAL A 132 -11.94 35.08 -31.71
CA VAL A 132 -11.17 34.41 -30.65
C VAL A 132 -11.94 33.17 -30.24
N ASP A 133 -11.32 32.01 -30.46
CA ASP A 133 -11.82 30.72 -30.00
C ASP A 133 -11.19 30.41 -28.65
N PHE A 134 -12.01 30.09 -27.65
CA PHE A 134 -11.57 29.66 -26.32
C PHE A 134 -11.81 28.16 -26.18
N GLU A 135 -10.88 27.46 -25.54
CA GLU A 135 -11.02 26.04 -25.21
C GLU A 135 -10.80 25.89 -23.70
N ALA A 136 -11.82 25.37 -23.00
CA ALA A 136 -11.70 25.10 -21.58
C ALA A 136 -10.74 23.92 -21.34
N VAL A 137 -9.82 24.08 -20.38
CA VAL A 137 -8.93 23.02 -19.96
C VAL A 137 -9.07 22.82 -18.46
N THR A 138 -9.41 21.60 -18.07
CA THR A 138 -9.46 21.20 -16.67
C THR A 138 -8.35 20.20 -16.38
N PHE A 139 -7.51 20.53 -15.40
CA PHE A 139 -6.50 19.62 -14.86
C PHE A 139 -7.06 18.91 -13.62
N PRO A 140 -6.67 17.63 -13.41
CA PRO A 140 -7.63 16.56 -13.17
C PRO A 140 -8.28 16.58 -11.79
N GLY A 141 -9.40 17.29 -11.62
CA GLY A 141 -10.29 17.17 -10.46
C GLY A 141 -11.07 15.84 -10.45
N PRO A 142 -11.57 15.36 -9.30
CA PRO A 142 -12.26 14.07 -9.17
C PRO A 142 -13.71 14.06 -9.71
N GLY A 143 -14.12 14.99 -10.58
CA GLY A 143 -15.50 15.12 -11.04
C GLY A 143 -15.62 15.48 -12.52
N ASP A 144 -16.74 15.06 -13.12
CA ASP A 144 -17.20 15.58 -14.40
C ASP A 144 -17.50 17.09 -14.24
N VAL A 145 -17.10 17.89 -15.23
CA VAL A 145 -17.41 19.32 -15.23
C VAL A 145 -18.88 19.50 -15.58
N ASP A 146 -19.66 20.07 -14.67
CA ASP A 146 -21.10 20.28 -14.88
C ASP A 146 -21.41 21.41 -15.88
N ASN A 147 -20.59 22.47 -15.91
CA ASN A 147 -20.75 23.62 -16.82
C ASN A 147 -19.50 24.52 -16.85
N TYR A 148 -19.28 25.23 -17.95
CA TYR A 148 -18.32 26.34 -18.07
C TYR A 148 -19.07 27.67 -18.22
N ILE A 149 -18.65 28.68 -17.46
CA ILE A 149 -19.16 30.07 -17.56
C ILE A 149 -17.99 30.99 -17.92
N TRP A 150 -18.09 31.65 -19.06
CA TRP A 150 -17.08 32.56 -19.58
C TRP A 150 -17.38 34.01 -19.21
N TYR A 151 -16.38 34.76 -18.75
CA TYR A 151 -16.47 36.19 -18.47
C TYR A 151 -15.41 36.95 -19.28
N PHE A 152 -15.85 37.77 -20.24
CA PHE A 152 -14.92 38.45 -21.17
C PHE A 152 -14.44 39.82 -20.67
N GLY A 153 -14.90 40.27 -19.50
CA GLY A 153 -14.49 41.53 -18.88
C GLY A 153 -15.12 42.81 -19.47
N ASP A 154 -15.89 42.69 -20.54
CA ASP A 154 -16.71 43.77 -21.12
C ASP A 154 -18.16 43.80 -20.58
N GLY A 155 -18.48 42.86 -19.67
CA GLY A 155 -19.81 42.67 -19.09
C GLY A 155 -20.66 41.62 -19.80
N SER A 156 -20.16 41.00 -20.88
CA SER A 156 -20.79 39.83 -21.52
C SER A 156 -20.34 38.52 -20.87
N THR A 157 -21.18 37.49 -21.03
CA THR A 157 -20.96 36.12 -20.53
C THR A 157 -21.43 35.10 -21.55
N ASP A 158 -20.83 33.91 -21.55
CA ASP A 158 -21.29 32.77 -22.37
C ASP A 158 -21.28 31.46 -21.55
N GLU A 159 -22.09 30.48 -21.96
CA GLU A 159 -22.19 29.16 -21.35
C GLU A 159 -22.00 28.08 -22.43
N GLY A 160 -21.00 27.19 -22.26
CA GLY A 160 -20.74 26.11 -23.20
C GLY A 160 -19.31 25.58 -23.20
N ASP A 161 -19.15 24.38 -23.75
CA ASP A 161 -17.89 23.67 -23.99
C ASP A 161 -17.05 24.30 -25.12
#